data_AF-K0KH12-F1
#
_entry.id   AF-K0KH12-F1
#
_cell.length_a   1.000
_cell.length_b   1.000
_cell.length_c   1.000
_cell.angle_alpha   90.00
_cell.angle_beta   90.00
_cell.angle_gamma   90.00
#
_symmetry.space_group_name_H-M   'P 1'
#
loop_
_entity.id
_entity.type
_entity.pdbx_description
1 polymer ?
#
loop_
_entity_poly.entity_id
_entity_poly.type
_entity_poly.pdbx_seq_one_letter_code
_entity_poly.pdbx_strand_id
1 'polypeptide(L)'
;MKLSTIIVQAILLTGIIASPIANPDDETSPLLEKRAKDKLCSDALQHKQCAENNYQNCVFYWTLPMSSDCFLNPGPPNPSCAQDRLARVHAHCRFYCSKIKNKKDCVKAAKESKILPAGDPNTFCDGFQYC
;
A
#
# COMPACT_ATOMS: atom_id res chain seq x y z
N MET A 1 3.02 53.46 -2.36
CA MET A 1 2.21 52.36 -1.77
C MET A 1 3.09 51.66 -0.75
N LYS A 2 2.72 51.71 0.53
CA LYS A 2 3.35 50.99 1.64
C LYS A 2 2.67 49.61 1.74
N LEU A 3 3.45 48.55 1.89
CA LEU A 3 3.10 47.21 2.39
C LEU A 3 4.45 46.46 2.50
N SER A 4 5.23 46.68 3.56
CA SER A 4 5.21 45.93 4.82
C SER A 4 5.66 44.48 4.65
N THR A 5 6.98 44.32 4.74
CA THR A 5 7.75 43.09 4.94
C THR A 5 7.31 42.41 6.23
N ILE A 6 6.88 41.16 6.17
CA ILE A 6 6.66 40.34 7.37
C ILE A 6 7.91 39.47 7.56
N ILE A 7 8.77 39.92 8.46
CA ILE A 7 9.87 39.13 9.01
C ILE A 7 9.28 38.33 10.18
N VAL A 8 9.07 37.03 10.02
CA VAL A 8 8.80 36.15 11.15
C VAL A 8 10.14 35.70 11.72
N GLN A 9 10.66 36.48 12.66
CA GLN A 9 11.61 36.00 13.66
C GLN A 9 10.84 35.14 14.66
N ALA A 10 10.92 33.82 14.50
CA ALA A 10 10.57 32.88 15.56
C ALA A 10 11.87 32.32 16.15
N ILE A 11 12.43 33.12 17.07
CA ILE A 11 13.01 32.75 18.36
C ILE A 11 13.69 31.37 18.44
N LEU A 12 15.00 31.42 18.67
CA LEU A 12 15.80 30.33 19.23
C LEU A 12 15.15 29.80 20.52
N LEU A 13 14.83 28.50 20.55
CA LEU A 13 14.90 27.72 21.77
C LEU A 13 16.07 26.75 21.67
N THR A 14 17.24 27.25 22.08
CA THR A 14 18.31 26.44 22.67
C THR A 14 17.77 25.79 23.94
N GLY A 15 17.13 24.63 23.79
CA GLY A 15 16.82 23.73 24.89
C GLY A 15 17.88 22.64 24.96
N ILE A 16 19.00 22.93 25.61
CA ILE A 16 19.93 21.90 26.07
C ILE A 16 19.18 21.16 27.18
N ILE A 17 18.70 19.96 26.89
CA ILE A 17 18.29 19.01 27.93
C ILE A 17 19.27 17.87 27.90
N ALA A 18 19.91 17.68 29.06
CA ALA A 18 20.98 16.75 29.33
C ALA A 18 20.66 15.33 28.86
N SER A 19 21.65 14.69 28.27
CA SER A 19 21.74 13.24 28.16
C SER A 19 21.59 12.60 29.54
N PRO A 20 20.75 11.57 29.71
CA PRO A 20 21.06 10.48 30.61
C PRO A 20 21.88 9.44 29.83
N ILE A 21 23.15 9.29 30.20
CA ILE A 21 23.91 8.06 29.94
C ILE A 21 23.79 7.20 31.21
N ALA A 22 23.57 5.89 31.00
CA ALA A 22 23.35 4.79 31.96
C ALA A 22 21.89 4.67 32.45
N ASN A 23 21.18 3.54 32.30
CA ASN A 23 21.59 2.14 32.21
C ASN A 23 20.71 1.33 31.22
N PRO A 24 21.20 0.20 30.70
CA PRO A 24 20.36 -0.79 30.05
C PRO A 24 19.63 -1.56 31.15
N ASP A 25 18.31 -1.58 31.12
CA ASP A 25 17.50 -2.77 31.37
C ASP A 25 16.04 -2.33 31.54
N ASP A 26 15.18 -3.12 30.90
CA ASP A 26 13.78 -3.30 31.21
C ASP A 26 12.91 -2.04 31.26
N GLU A 27 12.27 -1.74 30.13
CA GLU A 27 10.80 -1.72 30.06
C GLU A 27 10.39 -1.77 28.58
N THR A 28 10.55 -2.95 27.99
CA THR A 28 9.96 -3.26 26.68
C THR A 28 8.45 -3.32 26.86
N SER A 29 7.81 -2.16 26.79
CA SER A 29 6.35 -2.06 26.68
C SER A 29 5.90 -2.95 25.51
N PRO A 30 5.07 -4.01 25.75
CA PRO A 30 4.67 -4.95 24.70
C PRO A 30 3.90 -4.29 23.55
N LEU A 31 3.42 -3.07 23.75
CA LEU A 31 2.77 -2.23 22.73
C LEU A 31 3.74 -1.67 21.69
N LEU A 32 4.99 -1.38 22.04
CA LEU A 32 5.97 -0.82 21.12
C LEU A 32 6.53 -1.91 20.19
N GLU A 33 6.78 -3.10 20.75
CA GLU A 33 7.27 -4.26 20.01
C GLU A 33 6.21 -4.84 19.06
N LYS A 34 4.92 -4.77 19.42
CA LYS A 34 3.82 -5.16 18.51
C LYS A 34 3.71 -4.27 17.28
N ARG A 35 4.01 -2.97 17.39
CA ARG A 35 4.01 -2.04 16.24
C ARG A 35 5.17 -2.31 15.26
N ALA A 36 6.27 -2.89 15.73
CA ALA A 36 7.46 -3.19 14.94
C ALA A 36 7.40 -4.57 14.26
N LYS A 37 6.39 -5.39 14.56
CA LYS A 37 6.11 -6.67 13.87
C LYS A 37 5.05 -6.53 12.77
N ASP A 38 4.42 -5.35 12.70
CA ASP A 38 3.28 -5.09 11.83
C ASP A 38 3.65 -4.19 10.65
N LYS A 39 4.83 -3.56 10.60
CA LYS A 39 5.21 -2.62 9.55
C LYS A 39 5.64 -3.40 8.30
N LEU A 40 5.41 -2.86 7.11
CA LEU A 40 5.84 -3.55 5.90
C LEU A 40 7.36 -3.37 5.74
N CYS A 41 8.09 -4.45 5.47
CA CYS A 41 9.45 -4.33 4.94
C CYS A 41 9.36 -3.50 3.65
N SER A 42 10.27 -2.53 3.44
CA SER A 42 10.07 -1.56 2.34
C SER A 42 9.82 -2.27 1.00
N ASP A 43 8.87 -1.75 0.23
CA ASP A 43 8.57 -2.17 -1.14
C ASP A 43 7.95 -3.58 -1.33
N ALA A 44 7.75 -4.37 -0.27
CA ALA A 44 7.28 -5.77 -0.38
C ALA A 44 5.90 -5.94 -1.05
N LEU A 45 5.07 -4.90 -1.06
CA LEU A 45 3.73 -4.91 -1.66
C LEU A 45 3.55 -3.86 -2.76
N GLN A 46 4.58 -3.08 -3.07
CA GLN A 46 4.46 -2.01 -4.05
C GLN A 46 4.75 -2.57 -5.44
N HIS A 47 3.71 -2.78 -6.24
CA HIS A 47 3.92 -3.24 -7.60
C HIS A 47 4.67 -2.17 -8.41
N LYS A 48 5.63 -2.57 -9.26
CA LYS A 48 6.48 -1.65 -10.04
C LYS A 48 5.69 -0.64 -10.87
N GLN A 49 4.51 -1.05 -11.39
CA GLN A 49 3.63 -0.16 -12.17
C GLN A 49 2.83 0.82 -11.31
N CYS A 50 2.85 0.65 -9.99
CA CYS A 50 2.23 1.54 -9.00
C CYS A 50 3.23 2.49 -8.34
N ALA A 51 4.55 2.30 -8.55
CA ALA A 51 5.61 3.10 -7.92
C ALA A 51 5.51 4.61 -8.23
N GLU A 52 4.78 4.97 -9.28
CA GLU A 52 4.50 6.36 -9.69
C GLU A 52 3.03 6.78 -9.50
N ASN A 53 2.28 6.12 -8.61
CA ASN A 53 0.84 6.33 -8.36
C ASN A 53 -0.08 6.13 -9.56
N ASN A 54 0.39 5.54 -10.67
CA ASN A 54 -0.44 5.44 -11.85
C ASN A 54 -1.23 4.12 -11.87
N TYR A 55 -2.38 4.13 -11.20
CA TYR A 55 -3.38 3.06 -11.29
C TYR A 55 -3.69 2.68 -12.75
N GLN A 56 -3.75 3.66 -13.66
CA GLN A 56 -4.02 3.40 -15.07
C GLN A 56 -2.87 2.65 -15.76
N ASN A 57 -1.61 2.91 -15.40
CA ASN A 57 -0.47 2.14 -15.91
C ASN A 57 -0.55 0.68 -15.46
N CYS A 58 -0.94 0.43 -14.21
CA CYS A 58 -1.19 -0.92 -13.73
C CYS A 58 -2.31 -1.60 -14.54
N VAL A 59 -3.45 -0.93 -14.71
CA VAL A 59 -4.58 -1.48 -15.48
C VAL A 59 -4.14 -1.77 -16.91
N PHE A 60 -3.52 -0.81 -17.58
CA PHE A 60 -3.04 -0.95 -18.95
C PHE A 60 -2.09 -2.15 -19.09
N TYR A 61 -1.08 -2.24 -18.23
CA TYR A 61 -0.10 -3.33 -18.22
C TYR A 61 -0.77 -4.71 -18.14
N TRP A 62 -1.76 -4.87 -17.26
CA TRP A 62 -2.47 -6.13 -17.06
C TRP A 62 -3.59 -6.39 -18.09
N THR A 63 -4.07 -5.36 -18.77
CA THR A 63 -5.06 -5.49 -19.85
C THR A 63 -4.47 -5.85 -21.22
N LEU A 64 -3.21 -5.49 -21.50
CA LEU A 64 -2.56 -5.84 -22.78
C LEU A 64 -2.53 -7.35 -23.09
N PRO A 65 -2.18 -8.26 -22.15
CA PRO A 65 -2.23 -9.70 -22.40
C PRO A 65 -3.66 -10.28 -22.38
N MET A 66 -4.71 -9.48 -22.09
CA MET A 66 -6.10 -9.98 -22.03
C MET A 66 -6.69 -10.36 -23.39
N SER A 67 -5.99 -10.05 -24.48
CA SER A 67 -6.48 -10.29 -25.84
C SER A 67 -6.39 -11.75 -26.32
N SER A 68 -5.99 -12.72 -25.49
CA SER A 68 -5.96 -14.14 -25.90
C SER A 68 -6.95 -15.03 -25.15
N ASP A 69 -7.07 -14.86 -23.83
CA ASP A 69 -7.67 -15.90 -22.96
C ASP A 69 -9.21 -15.92 -22.96
N CYS A 70 -9.84 -14.82 -23.40
CA CYS A 70 -11.30 -14.74 -23.51
C CYS A 70 -11.80 -14.93 -24.94
N PHE A 71 -10.91 -15.20 -25.91
CA PHE A 71 -11.31 -15.48 -27.27
C PHE A 71 -11.87 -16.89 -27.38
N LEU A 72 -13.08 -16.99 -27.89
CA LEU A 72 -13.60 -18.24 -28.40
C LEU A 72 -12.92 -18.48 -29.75
N ASN A 73 -12.31 -19.64 -29.96
CA ASN A 73 -11.67 -19.96 -31.24
C ASN A 73 -12.59 -20.88 -32.06
N PRO A 74 -13.14 -20.47 -33.22
CA PRO A 74 -13.20 -19.10 -33.76
C PRO A 74 -14.39 -18.29 -33.20
N GLY A 75 -14.23 -16.98 -33.01
CA GLY A 75 -15.30 -16.11 -32.50
C GLY A 75 -14.82 -14.84 -31.79
N PRO A 76 -15.74 -13.89 -31.56
CA PRO A 76 -15.46 -12.72 -30.73
C PRO A 76 -15.17 -13.13 -29.28
N PRO A 77 -14.49 -12.28 -28.49
CA PRO A 77 -14.25 -12.56 -27.09
C PRO A 77 -15.58 -12.71 -26.33
N ASN A 78 -15.63 -13.68 -25.41
CA ASN A 78 -16.79 -13.85 -24.54
C ASN A 78 -16.93 -12.58 -23.65
N PRO A 79 -18.05 -11.85 -23.76
CA PRO A 79 -18.21 -10.57 -23.08
C PRO A 79 -18.21 -10.71 -21.54
N SER A 80 -18.78 -11.79 -21.01
CA SER A 80 -18.76 -12.07 -19.57
C SER A 80 -17.33 -12.37 -19.10
N CYS A 81 -16.56 -13.17 -19.85
CA CYS A 81 -15.16 -13.43 -19.55
C CYS A 81 -14.33 -12.13 -19.52
N ALA A 82 -14.53 -11.27 -20.53
CA ALA A 82 -13.82 -10.01 -20.64
C ALA A 82 -14.14 -9.06 -19.47
N GLN A 83 -15.42 -8.96 -19.09
CA GLN A 83 -15.86 -8.16 -17.93
C GLN A 83 -15.29 -8.71 -16.62
N ASP A 84 -15.38 -10.01 -16.38
CA ASP A 84 -14.87 -10.64 -15.16
C ASP A 84 -13.35 -10.50 -15.02
N ARG A 85 -12.61 -10.62 -16.13
CA ARG A 85 -11.16 -10.36 -16.16
C ARG A 85 -10.86 -8.91 -15.83
N LEU A 86 -11.58 -7.96 -16.45
CA LEU A 86 -11.35 -6.54 -16.21
C LEU A 86 -11.62 -6.17 -14.75
N ALA A 87 -12.66 -6.74 -14.14
CA ALA A 87 -12.93 -6.59 -12.72
C ALA A 87 -11.77 -7.12 -11.85
N ARG A 88 -11.19 -8.27 -12.19
CA ARG A 88 -10.01 -8.82 -11.49
C ARG A 88 -8.77 -7.94 -11.64
N VAL A 89 -8.52 -7.37 -12.82
CA VAL A 89 -7.42 -6.42 -13.03
C VAL A 89 -7.60 -5.18 -12.17
N HIS A 90 -8.81 -4.62 -12.14
CA HIS A 90 -9.09 -3.48 -11.28
C HIS A 90 -8.92 -3.81 -9.79
N ALA A 91 -9.37 -4.98 -9.34
CA ALA A 91 -9.15 -5.44 -7.97
C ALA A 91 -7.65 -5.56 -7.65
N HIS A 92 -6.87 -6.19 -8.53
CA HIS A 92 -5.43 -6.30 -8.41
C HIS A 92 -4.76 -4.93 -8.31
N CYS A 93 -5.02 -4.02 -9.25
CA CYS A 93 -4.41 -2.70 -9.28
C CYS A 93 -4.86 -1.82 -8.11
N ARG A 94 -6.10 -1.92 -7.63
CA ARG A 94 -6.55 -1.22 -6.42
C ARG A 94 -5.75 -1.66 -5.20
N PHE A 95 -5.51 -2.97 -5.05
CA PHE A 95 -4.76 -3.50 -3.92
C PHE A 95 -3.30 -3.08 -3.97
N TYR A 96 -2.57 -3.43 -5.04
CA TYR A 96 -1.13 -3.24 -5.12
C TYR A 96 -0.70 -1.78 -5.35
N CYS A 97 -1.61 -0.91 -5.77
CA CYS A 97 -1.37 0.53 -5.79
C CYS A 97 -1.86 1.24 -4.51
N SER A 98 -2.45 0.52 -3.54
CA SER A 98 -2.79 1.11 -2.24
C SER A 98 -1.54 1.31 -1.39
N LYS A 99 -1.59 2.33 -0.52
CA LYS A 99 -0.53 2.60 0.46
C LYS A 99 -0.62 1.63 1.64
N ILE A 100 -0.09 0.42 1.47
CA ILE A 100 -0.06 -0.62 2.51
C ILE A 100 1.22 -0.46 3.32
N LYS A 101 1.12 -0.06 4.60
CA LYS A 101 2.29 0.11 5.47
C LYS A 101 2.36 -0.93 6.58
N ASN A 102 1.27 -1.64 6.82
CA ASN A 102 1.17 -2.64 7.87
C ASN A 102 0.10 -3.69 7.56
N LYS A 103 0.01 -4.72 8.41
CA LYS A 103 -0.99 -5.79 8.26
C LYS A 103 -2.44 -5.26 8.26
N LYS A 104 -2.77 -4.25 9.09
CA LYS A 104 -4.11 -3.66 9.11
C LYS A 104 -4.44 -2.95 7.80
N ASP A 105 -3.49 -2.21 7.25
CA ASP A 105 -3.64 -1.57 5.93
C ASP A 105 -3.84 -2.62 4.84
N CYS A 106 -3.12 -3.74 4.91
CA CYS A 106 -3.29 -4.86 3.98
C CYS A 106 -4.71 -5.43 4.04
N VAL A 107 -5.19 -5.76 5.24
CA VAL A 107 -6.55 -6.31 5.44
C VAL A 107 -7.61 -5.34 4.93
N LYS A 108 -7.44 -4.03 5.19
CA LYS A 108 -8.32 -2.99 4.68
C LYS A 108 -8.28 -2.92 3.15
N ALA A 109 -7.10 -2.84 2.55
CA ALA A 109 -6.93 -2.77 1.11
C ALA A 109 -7.47 -4.02 0.40
N ALA A 110 -7.29 -5.22 0.97
CA ALA A 110 -7.80 -6.47 0.42
C ALA A 110 -9.34 -6.48 0.37
N LYS A 111 -10.00 -5.97 1.42
CA LYS A 111 -11.46 -5.82 1.47
C LYS A 111 -11.96 -4.79 0.45
N GLU A 112 -11.36 -3.61 0.43
CA GLU A 112 -11.80 -2.49 -0.42
C GLU A 112 -11.56 -2.76 -1.92
N SER A 113 -10.44 -3.42 -2.24
CA SER A 113 -10.10 -3.80 -3.62
C SER A 113 -10.93 -4.96 -4.14
N LYS A 114 -11.49 -5.80 -3.26
CA LYS A 114 -12.12 -7.08 -3.60
C LYS A 114 -11.17 -8.02 -4.34
N ILE A 115 -9.87 -7.96 -4.05
CA ILE A 115 -8.86 -8.87 -4.62
C ILE A 115 -9.11 -10.34 -4.23
N LEU A 116 -9.84 -10.56 -3.13
CA LEU A 116 -10.29 -11.86 -2.65
C LEU A 116 -11.83 -11.92 -2.71
N PRO A 117 -12.44 -12.43 -3.79
CA PRO A 117 -13.90 -12.48 -3.89
C PRO A 117 -14.56 -13.43 -2.87
N ALA A 118 -13.82 -14.40 -2.33
CA ALA A 118 -14.32 -15.36 -1.32
C ALA A 118 -13.29 -15.72 -0.23
N GLY A 119 -12.15 -15.00 -0.15
CA GLY A 119 -11.05 -15.34 0.75
C GLY A 119 -11.02 -14.49 2.02
N ASP A 120 -10.47 -15.03 3.12
CA ASP A 120 -10.23 -14.27 4.34
C ASP A 120 -9.05 -13.29 4.15
N PRO A 121 -9.27 -11.97 4.32
CA PRO A 121 -8.22 -10.98 4.15
C PRO A 121 -7.05 -11.12 5.13
N ASN A 122 -7.27 -11.66 6.34
CA ASN A 122 -6.18 -11.85 7.30
C ASN A 122 -5.25 -12.96 6.83
N THR A 123 -5.80 -14.11 6.43
CA THR A 123 -5.02 -15.24 5.91
C THR A 123 -4.24 -14.87 4.65
N PHE A 124 -4.83 -14.05 3.78
CA PHE A 124 -4.12 -13.52 2.61
C PHE A 124 -2.95 -12.61 3.01
N CYS A 125 -3.17 -11.72 3.97
CA CYS A 125 -2.14 -10.82 4.44
C CYS A 125 -1.03 -11.54 5.23
N ASP A 126 -1.31 -12.67 5.87
CA ASP A 126 -0.30 -13.49 6.57
C ASP A 126 0.79 -14.04 5.63
N GLY A 127 0.53 -14.10 4.32
CA GLY A 127 1.52 -14.51 3.32
C GLY A 127 2.59 -13.46 3.00
N PHE A 128 2.46 -12.23 3.52
CA PHE A 128 3.44 -11.17 3.28
C PHE A 128 4.41 -11.00 4.43
N GLN A 129 5.63 -10.61 4.09
CA GLN A 129 6.68 -10.34 5.07
C GLN A 129 6.51 -8.94 5.65
N TYR A 130 6.30 -8.87 6.97
CA TYR A 130 6.26 -7.63 7.75
C TYR A 130 7.51 -7.54 8.65
N CYS A 131 8.03 -6.32 8.73
CA CYS A 131 9.09 -5.79 9.58
C CYS A 131 8.47 -4.64 10.43
#